data_AF-A0A538U5S4-F1
#
_entry.id   AF-A0A538U5S4-F1
#
_cell.length_a   1.000
_cell.length_b   1.000
_cell.length_c   1.000
_cell.angle_alpha   90.00
_cell.angle_beta   90.00
_cell.angle_gamma   90.00
#
_symmetry.space_group_name_H-M   'P 1'
#
loop_
_entity.id
_entity.type
_entity.pdbx_description
1 polymer ?
#
loop_
_entity_poly.entity_id
_entity_poly.type
_entity_poly.pdbx_seq_one_letter_code
_entity_poly.pdbx_strand_id
1 'polypeptide(L)'
;MTDELTYEPVTTAEDLVSPEHIPAEMTQKRLNDDLLKLISVPGPVWWGLFLLDLAILTLGAIAERNQIALGIGVAGHTRPVMWASYVTDFVFWVGIAHCGTLVSAILFLFRSHFRRAVYRIAEAMTVFGVLTAGLFPIMHLGRPWFAYWLFPYPTQRGIWPNFRSPLEWDVFAVSTYLTVSSIFFLVGIIPDAAAARDRAKNPYMRLILTIFSLGWNGGNNQWKHFYGAYLYFAAFATPLVLSVHSVVSWDFAMAQVPGCRSAGASSSSTSSPTTTSRSSPSSCC
;
A
#
# COMPACT_ATOMS: atom_id res chain seq x y z
N MET A 1 -28.53 -5.63 -31.60
CA MET A 1 -27.39 -6.35 -32.19
C MET A 1 -26.18 -6.03 -31.31
N THR A 2 -26.05 -6.74 -30.19
CA THR A 2 -24.92 -6.63 -29.28
C THR A 2 -23.88 -7.58 -29.81
N ASP A 3 -22.92 -7.08 -30.59
CA ASP A 3 -21.74 -7.88 -30.94
C ASP A 3 -21.03 -8.22 -29.63
N GLU A 4 -21.17 -9.48 -29.24
CA GLU A 4 -20.52 -10.07 -28.08
C GLU A 4 -19.02 -10.16 -28.43
N LEU A 5 -18.23 -9.23 -27.89
CA LEU A 5 -16.77 -9.24 -28.02
C LEU A 5 -16.23 -10.48 -27.31
N THR A 6 -16.11 -11.56 -28.07
CA THR A 6 -15.41 -12.78 -27.65
C THR A 6 -13.94 -12.44 -27.41
N TYR A 7 -13.48 -12.71 -26.19
CA TYR A 7 -12.06 -12.65 -25.88
C TYR A 7 -11.43 -13.94 -26.40
N GLU A 8 -10.91 -13.91 -27.61
CA GLU A 8 -10.01 -14.96 -28.10
C GLU A 8 -8.79 -15.00 -27.14
N PRO A 9 -8.55 -16.11 -26.43
CA PRO A 9 -7.32 -16.25 -25.67
C PRO A 9 -6.16 -16.22 -26.65
N VAL A 10 -5.31 -15.18 -26.57
CA VAL A 10 -4.05 -15.15 -27.31
C VAL A 10 -3.20 -16.27 -26.73
N THR A 11 -3.18 -17.41 -27.42
CA THR A 11 -2.32 -18.54 -27.11
C THR A 11 -0.87 -18.09 -27.26
N THR A 12 -0.13 -18.01 -26.16
CA THR A 12 1.31 -17.78 -26.21
C THR A 12 2.01 -19.12 -26.48
N ALA A 13 3.26 -19.07 -26.96
CA ALA A 13 4.05 -20.29 -27.18
C ALA A 13 4.24 -21.13 -25.90
N GLU A 14 4.08 -20.53 -24.71
CA GLU A 14 4.05 -21.22 -23.42
C GLU A 14 2.79 -22.05 -23.19
N ASP A 15 1.62 -21.63 -23.71
CA ASP A 15 0.36 -22.37 -23.61
C ASP A 15 0.36 -23.68 -24.42
N LEU A 16 1.29 -23.82 -25.38
CA LEU A 16 1.47 -25.04 -26.16
C LEU A 16 2.32 -26.11 -25.44
N VAL A 17 2.99 -25.76 -24.34
CA VAL A 17 3.94 -26.63 -23.64
C VAL A 17 3.31 -27.31 -22.42
N SER A 18 2.21 -26.77 -21.87
CA SER A 18 1.46 -27.36 -20.76
C SER A 18 -0.02 -27.51 -21.11
N PRO A 19 -0.56 -28.73 -21.28
CA PRO A 19 -1.97 -28.95 -21.61
C PRO A 19 -2.90 -28.81 -20.39
N GLU A 20 -2.53 -28.00 -19.40
CA GLU A 20 -3.38 -27.78 -18.23
C GLU A 20 -4.29 -26.57 -18.47
N HIS A 21 -5.55 -26.90 -18.76
CA HIS A 21 -6.70 -26.00 -18.81
C HIS A 21 -6.74 -25.05 -20.02
N ILE A 22 -7.18 -25.55 -21.18
CA ILE A 22 -7.81 -24.70 -22.20
C ILE A 22 -9.10 -24.15 -21.54
N PRO A 23 -9.17 -22.85 -21.16
CA PRO A 23 -10.40 -22.34 -20.58
C PRO A 23 -11.48 -22.38 -21.66
N ALA A 24 -12.63 -22.98 -21.33
CA ALA A 24 -13.82 -22.92 -22.18
C ALA A 24 -14.06 -21.47 -22.63
N GLU A 25 -14.41 -21.24 -23.91
CA GLU A 25 -14.59 -19.91 -24.51
C GLU A 25 -15.12 -18.89 -23.49
N MET A 26 -14.21 -18.01 -23.05
CA MET A 26 -14.45 -17.19 -21.88
C MET A 26 -15.01 -15.85 -22.34
N THR A 27 -16.33 -15.77 -22.45
CA THR A 27 -17.01 -14.56 -22.90
C THR A 27 -17.01 -13.46 -21.84
N GLN A 28 -16.95 -12.19 -22.25
CA GLN A 28 -16.96 -11.03 -21.32
C GLN A 28 -18.14 -11.07 -20.33
N LYS A 29 -19.31 -11.50 -20.80
CA LYS A 29 -20.50 -11.64 -19.96
C LYS A 29 -20.30 -12.67 -18.85
N ARG A 30 -19.74 -13.84 -19.18
CA ARG A 30 -19.46 -14.92 -18.23
C ARG A 30 -18.41 -14.51 -17.20
N LEU A 31 -17.33 -13.85 -17.65
CA LEU A 31 -16.32 -13.30 -16.75
C LEU A 31 -16.94 -12.30 -15.75
N ASN A 32 -17.75 -11.36 -16.23
CA ASN A 32 -18.39 -10.37 -15.37
C ASN A 32 -19.36 -11.04 -14.38
N ASP A 33 -20.11 -12.04 -14.82
CA ASP A 33 -21.00 -12.84 -13.96
C ASP A 33 -20.22 -13.57 -12.86
N ASP A 34 -19.07 -14.16 -13.19
CA ASP A 34 -18.23 -14.88 -12.25
C ASP A 34 -17.55 -13.94 -11.23
N LEU A 35 -17.09 -12.76 -11.67
CA LEU A 35 -16.55 -11.74 -10.76
C LEU A 35 -17.62 -11.17 -9.82
N LEU A 36 -18.83 -10.92 -10.31
CA LEU A 36 -19.93 -10.39 -9.48
C LEU A 36 -20.42 -11.41 -8.45
N LYS A 37 -20.28 -12.72 -8.71
CA LYS A 37 -20.56 -13.75 -7.70
C LYS A 37 -19.65 -13.64 -6.47
N LEU A 38 -18.43 -13.11 -6.61
CA LEU A 38 -17.54 -12.88 -5.46
C LEU A 38 -18.07 -11.82 -4.49
N ILE A 39 -18.95 -10.93 -4.95
CA ILE A 39 -19.59 -9.88 -4.14
C ILE A 39 -20.88 -10.40 -3.47
N SER A 40 -21.28 -11.65 -3.75
CA SER A 40 -22.47 -12.25 -3.12
C SER A 40 -22.26 -12.53 -1.63
N VAL A 41 -23.36 -12.89 -0.94
CA VAL A 41 -23.36 -13.06 0.52
C VAL A 41 -22.28 -14.06 0.95
N PRO A 42 -21.34 -13.64 1.82
CA PRO A 42 -20.22 -14.49 2.21
C PRO A 42 -20.70 -15.69 3.03
N GLY A 43 -20.04 -16.84 2.83
CA GLY A 43 -20.32 -18.08 3.56
C GLY A 43 -19.88 -18.04 5.03
N PRO A 44 -20.25 -19.05 5.84
CA PRO A 44 -19.96 -19.08 7.28
C PRO A 44 -18.47 -19.10 7.61
N VAL A 45 -17.64 -19.71 6.74
CA VAL A 45 -16.17 -19.74 6.90
C VAL A 45 -15.58 -18.33 6.81
N TRP A 46 -16.06 -17.52 5.87
CA TRP A 46 -15.61 -16.13 5.71
C TRP A 46 -15.93 -15.31 6.96
N TRP A 47 -17.14 -15.46 7.51
CA TRP A 47 -17.52 -14.82 8.77
C TRP A 47 -16.67 -15.29 9.96
N GLY A 48 -16.33 -16.58 10.02
CA GLY A 48 -15.43 -17.11 11.05
C GLY A 48 -14.04 -16.47 10.99
N LEU A 49 -13.45 -16.36 9.80
CA LEU A 49 -12.16 -15.69 9.59
C LEU A 49 -12.23 -14.19 9.88
N PHE A 50 -13.31 -13.52 9.46
CA PHE A 50 -13.53 -12.10 9.72
C PHE A 50 -13.66 -11.80 11.22
N LEU A 51 -14.41 -12.62 11.97
CA LEU A 51 -14.53 -12.46 13.42
C LEU A 51 -13.23 -12.76 14.16
N LEU A 52 -12.44 -13.73 13.68
CA LEU A 52 -11.10 -14.01 14.21
C LEU A 52 -10.16 -12.82 13.99
N ASP A 53 -10.14 -12.26 12.78
CA ASP A 53 -9.35 -11.07 12.44
C ASP A 53 -9.77 -9.87 13.31
N LEU A 54 -11.08 -9.64 13.46
CA LEU A 54 -11.63 -8.60 14.34
C LEU A 54 -11.24 -8.82 15.82
N ALA A 55 -11.20 -10.06 16.29
CA ALA A 55 -10.74 -10.39 17.64
C ALA A 55 -9.25 -10.05 17.83
N ILE A 56 -8.40 -10.35 16.84
CA ILE A 56 -6.97 -10.00 16.88
C ILE A 56 -6.80 -8.48 16.84
N LEU A 57 -7.54 -7.78 15.98
CA LEU A 57 -7.51 -6.32 15.88
C LEU A 57 -7.95 -5.65 17.20
N THR A 58 -9.01 -6.15 17.85
CA THR A 58 -9.47 -5.62 19.13
C THR A 58 -8.46 -5.86 20.26
N LEU A 59 -7.77 -7.00 20.29
CA LEU A 59 -6.66 -7.24 21.21
C LEU A 59 -5.51 -6.25 20.96
N GLY A 60 -5.17 -5.99 19.70
CA GLY A 60 -4.18 -4.97 19.30
C GLY A 60 -4.57 -3.57 19.79
N ALA A 61 -5.82 -3.16 19.58
CA ALA A 61 -6.33 -1.86 20.04
C ALA A 61 -6.33 -1.74 21.58
N ILE A 62 -6.61 -2.82 22.31
CA ILE A 62 -6.50 -2.84 23.79
C ILE A 62 -5.03 -2.71 24.22
N ALA A 63 -4.10 -3.36 23.53
CA ALA A 63 -2.67 -3.24 23.80
C ALA A 63 -2.16 -1.82 23.57
N GLU A 64 -2.55 -1.20 22.45
CA GLU A 64 -2.23 0.21 22.15
C GLU A 64 -2.81 1.16 23.21
N ARG A 65 -4.09 0.98 23.60
CA ARG A 65 -4.71 1.76 24.69
C ARG A 65 -3.90 1.64 25.98
N ASN A 66 -3.49 0.44 26.36
CA ASN A 66 -2.70 0.21 27.57
C ASN A 66 -1.33 0.89 27.48
N GLN A 67 -0.68 0.86 26.31
CA GLN A 67 0.56 1.58 26.06
C GLN A 67 0.39 3.10 26.19
N ILE A 68 -0.70 3.67 25.69
CA ILE A 68 -0.97 5.11 25.83
C ILE A 68 -1.16 5.49 27.30
N ALA A 69 -1.81 4.62 28.10
CA ALA A 69 -2.07 4.88 29.51
C ALA A 69 -0.85 4.68 30.43
N LEU A 70 -0.06 3.63 30.18
CA LEU A 70 1.07 3.21 31.03
C LEU A 70 2.42 3.71 30.52
N GLY A 71 2.48 4.20 29.27
CA GLY A 71 3.67 4.67 28.59
C GLY A 71 4.33 3.60 27.70
N ILE A 72 5.23 4.06 26.83
CA ILE A 72 5.91 3.23 25.82
C ILE A 72 6.82 2.14 26.40
N GLY A 73 7.13 2.20 27.70
CA GLY A 73 7.93 1.17 28.38
C GLY A 73 7.26 -0.20 28.43
N VAL A 74 5.93 -0.27 28.30
CA VAL A 74 5.19 -1.54 28.25
C VAL A 74 5.53 -2.36 27.00
N ALA A 75 5.97 -1.71 25.93
CA ALA A 75 6.43 -2.38 24.71
C ALA A 75 7.73 -3.19 24.90
N GLY A 76 8.39 -3.09 26.07
CA GLY A 76 9.59 -3.87 26.36
C GLY A 76 10.86 -3.34 25.68
N HIS A 77 10.83 -2.12 25.13
CA HIS A 77 12.01 -1.48 24.57
C HIS A 77 13.04 -1.14 25.65
N THR A 78 14.28 -1.61 25.46
CA THR A 78 15.38 -1.35 26.38
C THR A 78 16.37 -0.38 25.75
N ARG A 79 16.88 0.58 26.53
CA ARG A 79 18.01 1.39 26.08
C ARG A 79 19.22 0.47 25.83
N PRO A 80 19.93 0.58 24.68
CA PRO A 80 19.86 1.65 23.68
C PRO A 80 18.87 1.43 22.52
N VAL A 81 18.27 0.26 22.35
CA VAL A 81 17.41 -0.10 21.21
C VAL A 81 15.95 0.25 21.50
N MET A 82 15.54 1.46 21.10
CA MET A 82 14.20 1.99 21.39
C MET A 82 13.21 1.81 20.23
N TRP A 83 13.67 1.40 19.04
CA TRP A 83 12.87 1.41 17.79
C TRP A 83 12.31 0.03 17.42
N ALA A 84 13.09 -1.04 17.68
CA ALA A 84 12.79 -2.47 17.52
C ALA A 84 11.51 -2.81 16.72
N SER A 85 10.44 -3.25 17.40
CA SER A 85 9.24 -3.78 16.76
C SER A 85 8.49 -2.74 15.92
N TYR A 86 8.19 -1.56 16.45
CA TYR A 86 7.37 -0.57 15.76
C TYR A 86 7.96 -0.12 14.43
N VAL A 87 9.26 0.19 14.40
CA VAL A 87 9.90 0.64 13.17
C VAL A 87 10.13 -0.53 12.20
N THR A 88 10.40 -1.73 12.70
CA THR A 88 10.51 -2.92 11.84
C THR A 88 9.18 -3.24 11.17
N ASP A 89 8.07 -3.23 11.92
CA ASP A 89 6.73 -3.45 11.38
C ASP A 89 6.33 -2.34 10.39
N PHE A 90 6.66 -1.09 10.69
CA PHE A 90 6.47 0.03 9.78
C PHE A 90 7.13 -0.23 8.41
N VAL A 91 8.43 -0.52 8.38
CA VAL A 91 9.18 -0.78 7.14
C VAL A 91 8.64 -2.01 6.43
N PHE A 92 8.27 -3.05 7.17
CA PHE A 92 7.67 -4.27 6.63
C PHE A 92 6.36 -3.98 5.87
N TRP A 93 5.44 -3.22 6.47
CA TRP A 93 4.17 -2.87 5.83
C TRP A 93 4.34 -1.93 4.64
N VAL A 94 5.28 -0.98 4.69
CA VAL A 94 5.65 -0.17 3.51
C VAL A 94 6.18 -1.07 2.39
N GLY A 95 7.00 -2.06 2.71
CA GLY A 95 7.51 -3.05 1.74
C GLY A 95 6.39 -3.83 1.05
N ILE A 96 5.40 -4.33 1.80
CA ILE A 96 4.23 -5.01 1.23
C ILE A 96 3.47 -4.08 0.28
N ALA A 97 3.25 -2.82 0.68
CA ALA A 97 2.55 -1.86 -0.15
C ALA A 97 3.28 -1.61 -1.49
N HIS A 98 4.61 -1.54 -1.48
CA HIS A 98 5.40 -1.32 -2.69
C HIS A 98 5.22 -2.42 -3.74
N CYS A 99 5.16 -3.68 -3.30
CA CYS A 99 4.86 -4.80 -4.20
C CYS A 99 3.52 -4.60 -4.92
N GLY A 100 2.50 -4.10 -4.21
CA GLY A 100 1.20 -3.80 -4.80
C GLY A 100 1.24 -2.71 -5.87
N THR A 101 1.96 -1.60 -5.61
CA THR A 101 2.15 -0.54 -6.60
C THR A 101 3.02 -0.94 -7.79
N LEU A 102 4.01 -1.82 -7.59
CA LEU A 102 4.83 -2.31 -8.69
C LEU A 102 3.97 -3.13 -9.66
N VAL A 103 3.14 -4.02 -9.13
CA VAL A 103 2.22 -4.83 -9.94
C VAL A 103 1.18 -3.96 -10.64
N SER A 104 0.65 -2.92 -9.99
CA SER A 104 -0.40 -2.09 -10.58
C SER A 104 0.11 -1.01 -11.52
N ALA A 105 1.14 -0.24 -11.15
CA ALA A 105 1.64 0.89 -11.95
C ALA A 105 2.79 0.51 -12.89
N ILE A 106 3.81 -0.22 -12.42
CA ILE A 106 5.00 -0.49 -13.22
C ILE A 106 4.69 -1.48 -14.35
N LEU A 107 3.96 -2.56 -14.06
CA LEU A 107 3.52 -3.50 -15.11
C LEU A 107 2.56 -2.84 -16.12
N PHE A 108 1.85 -1.78 -15.72
CA PHE A 108 1.03 -1.00 -16.66
C PHE A 108 1.90 -0.24 -17.66
N LEU A 109 2.99 0.39 -17.19
CA LEU A 109 3.94 1.08 -18.07
C LEU A 109 4.64 0.13 -19.04
N PHE A 110 4.99 -1.08 -18.59
CA PHE A 110 5.52 -2.14 -19.45
C PHE A 110 4.47 -2.82 -20.34
N ARG A 111 3.19 -2.42 -20.24
CA ARG A 111 2.07 -3.01 -20.97
C ARG A 111 1.96 -4.53 -20.82
N SER A 112 2.34 -5.06 -19.65
CA SER A 112 2.28 -6.50 -19.39
C SER A 112 0.83 -6.96 -19.24
N HIS A 113 0.45 -7.97 -20.02
CA HIS A 113 -0.91 -8.51 -20.05
C HIS A 113 -1.29 -9.31 -18.79
N PHE A 114 -0.30 -9.88 -18.09
CA PHE A 114 -0.49 -10.66 -16.85
C PHE A 114 -1.17 -9.84 -15.74
N ARG A 115 -0.90 -8.54 -15.73
CA ARG A 115 -1.43 -7.60 -14.74
C ARG A 115 -2.96 -7.61 -14.64
N ARG A 116 -3.69 -7.87 -15.74
CA ARG A 116 -5.15 -7.74 -15.82
C ARG A 116 -5.92 -8.60 -14.81
N ALA A 117 -5.36 -9.72 -14.36
CA ALA A 117 -6.02 -10.58 -13.37
C ALA A 117 -5.84 -10.09 -11.92
N VAL A 118 -4.74 -9.39 -11.62
CA VAL A 118 -4.28 -9.14 -10.25
C VAL A 118 -4.25 -7.67 -9.83
N TYR A 119 -4.30 -6.74 -10.79
CA TYR A 119 -4.04 -5.31 -10.52
C TYR A 119 -4.98 -4.70 -9.48
N ARG A 120 -6.27 -5.06 -9.47
CA ARG A 120 -7.23 -4.50 -8.51
C ARG A 120 -6.92 -4.91 -7.08
N ILE A 121 -6.57 -6.19 -6.88
CA ILE A 121 -6.20 -6.72 -5.56
C ILE A 121 -4.87 -6.11 -5.13
N ALA A 122 -3.92 -5.94 -6.05
CA ALA A 122 -2.64 -5.30 -5.77
C ALA A 122 -2.78 -3.81 -5.36
N GLU A 123 -3.67 -3.06 -6.02
CA GLU A 123 -4.00 -1.68 -5.63
C GLU A 123 -4.66 -1.62 -4.24
N ALA A 124 -5.61 -2.52 -3.96
CA ALA A 124 -6.25 -2.60 -2.64
C ALA A 124 -5.23 -2.94 -1.54
N MET A 125 -4.37 -3.94 -1.78
CA MET A 125 -3.29 -4.34 -0.88
C MET A 125 -2.35 -3.17 -0.59
N THR A 126 -2.05 -2.35 -1.59
CA THR A 126 -1.26 -1.13 -1.42
C THR A 126 -1.93 -0.19 -0.42
N VAL A 127 -3.18 0.19 -0.66
CA VAL A 127 -3.88 1.18 0.18
C VAL A 127 -3.97 0.70 1.62
N PHE A 128 -4.37 -0.56 1.84
CA PHE A 128 -4.43 -1.12 3.19
C PHE A 128 -3.06 -1.27 3.84
N GLY A 129 -2.03 -1.67 3.07
CA GLY A 129 -0.65 -1.76 3.56
C GLY A 129 -0.11 -0.41 4.02
N VAL A 130 -0.31 0.66 3.25
CA VAL A 130 0.13 2.01 3.61
C VAL A 130 -0.68 2.57 4.79
N LEU A 131 -1.99 2.31 4.85
CA LEU A 131 -2.81 2.70 6.00
C LEU A 131 -2.28 2.08 7.29
N THR A 132 -2.01 0.77 7.26
CA THR A 132 -1.44 0.05 8.41
C THR A 132 -0.05 0.55 8.74
N ALA A 133 0.81 0.76 7.73
CA ALA A 133 2.15 1.34 7.93
C ALA A 133 2.06 2.71 8.62
N GLY A 134 1.19 3.60 8.16
CA GLY A 134 1.05 4.96 8.70
C GLY A 134 0.58 5.02 10.16
N LEU A 135 0.01 3.94 10.71
CA LEU A 135 -0.34 3.86 12.13
C LEU A 135 0.91 3.69 13.02
N PHE A 136 1.93 2.96 12.57
CA PHE A 136 3.10 2.63 13.38
C PHE A 136 3.90 3.87 13.83
N PRO A 137 4.19 4.88 12.98
CA PRO A 137 4.82 6.12 13.42
C PRO A 137 4.04 6.83 14.53
N ILE A 138 2.70 6.81 14.47
CA ILE A 138 1.84 7.46 15.47
C ILE A 138 1.87 6.66 16.78
N MET A 139 1.71 5.33 16.71
CA MET A 139 1.73 4.43 17.88
C MET A 139 3.09 4.45 18.59
N HIS A 140 4.17 4.66 17.85
CA HIS A 140 5.53 4.74 18.36
C HIS A 140 5.81 6.05 19.13
N LEU A 141 4.99 7.09 18.96
CA LEU A 141 5.17 8.32 19.72
C LEU A 141 4.88 8.09 21.20
N GLY A 142 5.77 8.56 22.08
CA GLY A 142 5.49 8.59 23.52
C GLY A 142 4.29 9.48 23.89
N ARG A 143 3.85 10.36 22.99
CA ARG A 143 2.68 11.24 23.12
C ARG A 143 1.95 11.36 21.79
N PRO A 144 1.11 10.38 21.42
CA PRO A 144 0.48 10.34 20.09
C PRO A 144 -0.46 11.52 19.83
N TRP A 145 -1.06 12.12 20.87
CA TRP A 145 -1.92 13.29 20.71
C TRP A 145 -1.19 14.54 20.18
N PHE A 146 0.14 14.58 20.17
CA PHE A 146 0.91 15.66 19.55
C PHE A 146 1.35 15.36 18.11
N ALA A 147 0.91 14.26 17.50
CA ALA A 147 1.25 13.90 16.12
C ALA A 147 0.93 15.00 15.10
N TYR A 148 -0.09 15.84 15.37
CA TYR A 148 -0.44 16.96 14.50
C TYR A 148 0.68 18.01 14.34
N TRP A 149 1.67 18.04 15.23
CA TRP A 149 2.84 18.93 15.11
C TRP A 149 3.82 18.54 14.00
N LEU A 150 3.71 17.32 13.46
CA LEU A 150 4.51 16.84 12.33
C LEU A 150 4.07 17.53 11.02
N PHE A 151 2.81 17.97 10.93
CA PHE A 151 2.31 18.63 9.74
C PHE A 151 2.71 20.11 9.71
N PRO A 152 3.14 20.63 8.55
CA PRO A 152 3.51 22.03 8.41
C PRO A 152 2.23 22.88 8.27
N TYR A 153 1.71 23.39 9.39
CA TYR A 153 0.60 24.33 9.39
C TYR A 153 0.95 25.59 10.18
N PRO A 154 0.41 26.77 9.80
CA PRO A 154 0.72 28.00 10.48
C PRO A 154 0.16 27.97 11.90
N THR A 155 1.05 28.03 12.88
CA THR A 155 0.69 28.10 14.30
C THR A 155 0.75 29.54 14.80
N GLN A 156 -0.06 29.87 15.82
CA GLN A 156 -0.01 31.18 16.49
C GLN A 156 1.38 31.51 17.05
N ARG A 157 2.21 30.49 17.29
CA ARG A 157 3.57 30.62 17.83
C ARG A 157 4.64 30.75 16.74
N GLY A 158 4.29 30.65 15.46
CA GLY A 158 5.23 30.73 14.34
C GLY A 158 6.27 29.60 14.30
N ILE A 159 5.99 28.47 14.95
CA ILE A 159 6.89 27.31 15.05
C ILE A 159 6.62 26.38 13.87
N TRP A 160 7.70 25.86 13.28
CA TRP A 160 7.68 24.94 12.14
C TRP A 160 8.42 23.63 12.46
N PRO A 161 8.06 22.51 11.80
CA PRO A 161 8.81 21.27 11.86
C PRO A 161 10.24 21.43 11.33
N ASN A 162 11.15 20.54 11.76
CA ASN A 162 12.52 20.55 11.27
C ASN A 162 12.64 19.71 9.99
N PHE A 163 12.63 20.39 8.83
CA PHE A 163 12.74 19.75 7.51
C PHE A 163 14.10 19.08 7.21
N ARG A 164 15.07 19.08 8.14
CA ARG A 164 16.31 18.30 8.01
C ARG A 164 16.20 16.90 8.61
N SER A 165 15.14 16.62 9.36
CA SER A 165 14.94 15.33 10.01
C SER A 165 14.39 14.30 9.01
N PRO A 166 15.02 13.12 8.85
CA PRO A 166 14.52 12.10 7.94
C PRO A 166 13.15 11.54 8.39
N LEU A 167 12.89 11.50 9.70
CA LEU A 167 11.57 11.14 10.26
C LEU A 167 10.44 12.07 9.80
N GLU A 168 10.73 13.36 9.54
CA GLU A 168 9.71 14.26 9.01
C GLU A 168 9.49 14.02 7.51
N TRP A 169 10.54 13.64 6.77
CA TRP A 169 10.40 13.25 5.37
C TRP A 169 9.53 12.01 5.22
N ASP A 170 9.59 11.09 6.19
CA ASP A 170 8.73 9.91 6.20
C ASP A 170 7.24 10.27 6.30
N VAL A 171 6.88 11.23 7.16
CA VAL A 171 5.48 11.73 7.26
C VAL A 171 4.98 12.26 5.92
N PHE A 172 5.80 13.02 5.18
CA PHE A 172 5.44 13.48 3.84
C PHE A 172 5.41 12.36 2.80
N ALA A 173 6.37 11.43 2.84
CA ALA A 173 6.46 10.31 1.92
C ALA A 173 5.24 9.39 2.06
N VAL A 174 4.92 8.96 3.27
CA VAL A 174 3.78 8.07 3.55
C VAL A 174 2.44 8.77 3.27
N SER A 175 2.27 10.04 3.64
CA SER A 175 1.01 10.77 3.39
C SER A 175 0.75 11.01 1.90
N THR A 176 1.78 11.40 1.14
CA THR A 176 1.66 11.55 -0.32
C THR A 176 1.43 10.21 -1.00
N TYR A 177 2.13 9.16 -0.55
CA TYR A 177 1.94 7.80 -1.06
C TYR A 177 0.54 7.26 -0.80
N LEU A 178 0.01 7.44 0.40
CA LEU A 178 -1.36 7.06 0.76
C LEU A 178 -2.38 7.81 -0.10
N THR A 179 -2.19 9.12 -0.28
CA THR A 179 -3.11 9.97 -1.05
C THR A 179 -3.14 9.55 -2.51
N VAL A 180 -1.97 9.43 -3.15
CA VAL A 180 -1.86 9.03 -4.57
C VAL A 180 -2.40 7.62 -4.76
N SER A 181 -2.05 6.67 -3.89
CA SER A 181 -2.52 5.27 -3.99
C SER A 181 -4.03 5.16 -3.78
N SER A 182 -4.59 5.91 -2.82
CA SER A 182 -6.04 5.94 -2.57
C SER A 182 -6.80 6.51 -3.76
N ILE A 183 -6.33 7.63 -4.34
CA ILE A 183 -6.95 8.21 -5.53
C ILE A 183 -6.83 7.24 -6.71
N PHE A 184 -5.66 6.64 -6.92
CA PHE A 184 -5.43 5.68 -7.99
C PHE A 184 -6.38 4.47 -7.90
N PHE A 185 -6.53 3.91 -6.70
CA PHE A 185 -7.46 2.83 -6.42
C PHE A 185 -8.93 3.24 -6.61
N LEU A 186 -9.31 4.41 -6.10
CA LEU A 186 -10.68 4.94 -6.24
C LEU A 186 -11.05 5.16 -7.71
N VAL A 187 -10.17 5.81 -8.49
CA VAL A 187 -10.37 5.98 -9.93
C VAL A 187 -10.52 4.63 -10.61
N GLY A 188 -9.66 3.68 -10.25
CA GLY A 188 -9.72 2.31 -10.73
C GLY A 188 -11.08 1.64 -10.50
N ILE A 189 -11.69 1.82 -9.32
CA ILE A 189 -12.97 1.19 -8.95
C ILE A 189 -14.18 1.75 -9.73
N ILE A 190 -14.13 2.98 -10.25
CA ILE A 190 -15.27 3.64 -10.91
C ILE A 190 -16.01 2.73 -11.93
N PRO A 191 -15.34 2.17 -12.97
CA PRO A 191 -16.01 1.30 -13.93
C PRO A 191 -16.52 -0.01 -13.33
N ASP A 192 -15.81 -0.58 -12.35
CA ASP A 192 -16.18 -1.83 -11.69
C ASP A 192 -17.44 -1.62 -10.81
N ALA A 193 -17.50 -0.50 -10.10
CA ALA A 193 -18.66 -0.08 -9.31
C ALA A 193 -19.88 0.16 -10.21
N ALA A 194 -19.70 0.71 -11.40
CA ALA A 194 -20.79 0.87 -12.38
C ALA A 194 -21.33 -0.49 -12.85
N ALA A 195 -20.44 -1.43 -13.18
CA ALA A 195 -20.84 -2.79 -13.57
C ALA A 195 -21.60 -3.52 -12.44
N ALA A 196 -21.16 -3.36 -11.19
CA ALA A 196 -21.84 -3.91 -10.02
C ALA A 196 -23.18 -3.20 -9.74
N ARG A 197 -23.26 -1.87 -9.91
CA ARG A 197 -24.48 -1.06 -9.71
C ARG A 197 -25.61 -1.55 -10.59
N ASP A 198 -25.34 -1.80 -11.86
CA ASP A 198 -26.36 -2.18 -12.84
C ASP A 198 -26.92 -3.59 -12.59
N ARG A 199 -26.22 -4.40 -11.78
CA ARG A 199 -26.61 -5.77 -11.38
C ARG A 199 -27.16 -5.86 -9.95
N ALA A 200 -27.02 -4.80 -9.16
CA ALA A 200 -27.42 -4.80 -7.76
C ALA A 200 -28.94 -4.82 -7.60
N LYS A 201 -29.47 -5.88 -6.96
CA LYS A 201 -30.91 -6.01 -6.66
C LYS A 201 -31.32 -5.23 -5.41
N ASN A 202 -30.42 -5.10 -4.43
CA ASN A 202 -30.69 -4.42 -3.17
C ASN A 202 -30.60 -2.89 -3.36
N PRO A 203 -31.65 -2.11 -3.01
CA PRO A 203 -31.66 -0.65 -3.18
C PRO A 203 -30.54 0.06 -2.39
N TYR A 204 -30.19 -0.45 -1.19
CA TYR A 204 -29.12 0.14 -0.38
C TYR A 204 -27.74 -0.06 -1.03
N MET A 205 -27.46 -1.27 -1.50
CA MET A 205 -26.20 -1.57 -2.18
C MET A 205 -26.11 -0.82 -3.51
N ARG A 206 -27.23 -0.69 -4.23
CA ARG A 206 -27.31 0.12 -5.45
C ARG A 206 -27.00 1.59 -5.17
N LEU A 207 -27.48 2.16 -4.06
CA LEU A 207 -27.16 3.53 -3.67
C LEU A 207 -25.66 3.73 -3.44
N ILE A 208 -25.03 2.87 -2.64
CA ILE A 208 -23.59 2.92 -2.36
C ILE A 208 -22.79 2.82 -3.67
N LEU A 209 -23.09 1.83 -4.50
CA LEU A 209 -22.43 1.64 -5.80
C LEU A 209 -22.69 2.80 -6.77
N THR A 210 -23.84 3.47 -6.66
CA THR A 210 -24.12 4.68 -7.46
C THR A 210 -23.19 5.82 -7.08
N ILE A 211 -22.95 6.03 -5.78
CA ILE A 211 -22.01 7.04 -5.29
C ILE A 211 -20.59 6.73 -5.79
N PHE A 212 -20.11 5.49 -5.63
CA PHE A 212 -18.78 5.10 -6.11
C PHE A 212 -18.64 5.09 -7.64
N SER A 213 -19.73 4.87 -8.38
CA SER A 213 -19.71 4.91 -9.84
C SER A 213 -19.59 6.34 -10.40
N LEU A 214 -19.77 7.39 -9.59
CA LEU A 214 -19.68 8.80 -10.00
C LEU A 214 -20.43 9.14 -11.32
N GLY A 215 -21.55 8.46 -11.59
CA GLY A 215 -22.33 8.64 -12.82
C GLY A 215 -21.67 8.07 -14.09
N TRP A 216 -20.82 7.05 -13.95
CA TRP A 216 -20.19 6.37 -15.07
C TRP A 216 -21.21 5.65 -15.94
N ASN A 217 -21.14 5.89 -17.26
CA ASN A 217 -22.06 5.34 -18.26
C ASN A 217 -21.33 4.53 -19.34
N GLY A 218 -19.99 4.42 -19.28
CA GLY A 218 -19.19 3.66 -20.24
C GLY A 218 -19.04 4.33 -21.62
N GLY A 219 -19.26 5.64 -21.73
CA GLY A 219 -19.13 6.35 -23.01
C GLY A 219 -17.67 6.38 -23.52
N ASN A 220 -17.49 6.44 -24.85
CA ASN A 220 -16.15 6.45 -25.46
C ASN A 220 -15.24 7.58 -24.93
N ASN A 221 -15.79 8.77 -24.70
CA ASN A 221 -15.02 9.89 -24.12
C ASN A 221 -14.58 9.60 -22.67
N GLN A 222 -15.45 8.98 -21.86
CA GLN A 222 -15.12 8.59 -20.50
C GLN A 222 -13.97 7.59 -20.49
N TRP A 223 -14.00 6.59 -21.37
CA TRP A 223 -12.91 5.62 -21.53
C TRP A 223 -11.59 6.27 -21.95
N LYS A 224 -11.61 7.19 -22.93
CA LYS A 224 -10.40 7.92 -23.34
C LYS A 224 -9.76 8.68 -22.18
N HIS A 225 -10.56 9.40 -21.39
CA HIS A 225 -10.06 10.12 -20.22
C HIS A 225 -9.60 9.18 -19.11
N PHE A 226 -10.27 8.07 -18.89
CA PHE A 226 -9.88 7.06 -17.91
C PHE A 226 -8.52 6.45 -18.23
N TYR A 227 -8.30 5.99 -19.47
CA TYR A 227 -7.00 5.45 -19.87
C TYR A 227 -5.87 6.49 -19.76
N GLY A 228 -6.15 7.74 -20.12
CA GLY A 228 -5.21 8.84 -19.95
C GLY A 228 -4.88 9.12 -18.49
N ALA A 229 -5.89 9.26 -17.63
CA ALA A 229 -5.72 9.48 -16.19
C ALA A 229 -4.93 8.33 -15.54
N TYR A 230 -5.27 7.09 -15.87
CA TYR A 230 -4.61 5.90 -15.35
C TYR A 230 -3.12 5.84 -15.76
N LEU A 231 -2.80 6.27 -16.98
CA LEU A 231 -1.41 6.42 -17.42
C LEU A 231 -0.65 7.49 -16.63
N TYR A 232 -1.25 8.66 -16.40
CA TYR A 232 -0.63 9.70 -15.59
C TYR A 232 -0.39 9.24 -14.15
N PHE A 233 -1.36 8.58 -13.53
CA PHE A 233 -1.20 8.04 -12.18
C PHE A 233 -0.09 6.97 -12.14
N ALA A 234 -0.03 6.06 -13.10
CA ALA A 234 1.04 5.07 -13.17
C ALA A 234 2.43 5.73 -13.35
N ALA A 235 2.50 6.77 -14.18
CA ALA A 235 3.73 7.54 -14.41
C ALA A 235 4.19 8.31 -13.17
N PHE A 236 3.28 8.85 -12.36
CA PHE A 236 3.62 9.53 -11.10
C PHE A 236 3.86 8.58 -9.93
N ALA A 237 3.13 7.48 -9.85
CA ALA A 237 3.26 6.49 -8.78
C ALA A 237 4.63 5.77 -8.84
N THR A 238 5.15 5.49 -10.04
CA THR A 238 6.42 4.78 -10.22
C THR A 238 7.62 5.47 -9.55
N PRO A 239 7.95 6.75 -9.86
CA PRO A 239 9.03 7.46 -9.18
C PRO A 239 8.71 7.73 -7.71
N LEU A 240 7.42 7.91 -7.37
CA LEU A 240 7.00 8.12 -5.98
C LEU A 240 7.31 6.91 -5.10
N VAL A 241 7.04 5.68 -5.56
CA VAL A 241 7.36 4.45 -4.81
C VAL A 241 8.87 4.31 -4.58
N LEU A 242 9.68 4.57 -5.61
CA LEU A 242 11.14 4.55 -5.47
C LEU A 242 11.63 5.60 -4.47
N SER A 243 11.02 6.79 -4.48
CA SER A 243 11.33 7.87 -3.55
C SER A 243 10.97 7.49 -2.11
N VAL A 244 9.77 6.96 -1.87
CA VAL A 244 9.31 6.57 -0.52
C VAL A 244 10.22 5.50 0.10
N HIS A 245 10.56 4.45 -0.66
CA HIS A 245 11.47 3.42 -0.16
C HIS A 245 12.86 3.97 0.17
N SER A 246 13.33 4.92 -0.63
CA SER A 246 14.62 5.58 -0.42
C SER A 246 14.59 6.47 0.83
N VAL A 247 13.49 7.19 1.09
CA VAL A 247 13.30 8.02 2.30
C VAL A 247 13.33 7.15 3.56
N VAL A 248 12.57 6.04 3.57
CA VAL A 248 12.55 5.09 4.69
C VAL A 248 13.94 4.48 4.91
N SER A 249 14.69 4.20 3.84
CA SER A 249 16.08 3.73 3.95
C SER A 249 17.00 4.82 4.53
N TRP A 250 16.69 6.09 4.31
CA TRP A 250 17.46 7.23 4.78
C TRP A 250 17.40 7.41 6.30
N ASP A 251 16.29 7.01 6.95
CA ASP A 251 16.15 7.00 8.41
C ASP A 251 17.25 6.16 9.08
N PHE A 252 17.59 5.01 8.49
CA PHE A 252 18.68 4.17 8.96
C PHE A 252 20.04 4.67 8.47
N ALA A 253 20.16 5.08 7.21
CA ALA A 253 21.44 5.48 6.63
C ALA A 253 22.06 6.73 7.30
N MET A 254 21.23 7.64 7.80
CA MET A 254 21.69 8.83 8.55
C MET A 254 22.01 8.54 10.02
N ALA A 255 21.61 7.38 10.55
CA ALA A 255 21.93 7.01 11.91
C ALA A 255 23.45 6.87 12.09
N GLN A 256 23.96 7.36 13.23
CA GLN A 256 25.38 7.29 13.57
C GLN A 256 25.82 5.91 14.08
N VAL A 257 24.90 4.93 14.10
CA VAL A 257 25.13 3.59 14.65
C VAL A 257 25.94 2.74 13.64
N PRO A 258 27.05 2.09 14.07
CA PRO A 258 27.79 1.16 13.21
C PRO A 258 26.87 0.05 12.69
N GLY A 259 26.87 -0.20 11.37
CA GLY A 259 25.98 -1.16 10.71
C GLY A 259 24.78 -0.52 9.99
N CYS A 260 24.35 0.68 10.38
CA CYS A 260 23.28 1.44 9.72
C CYS A 260 23.81 2.37 8.63
N ARG A 261 25.04 2.87 8.79
CA ARG A 261 25.69 3.74 7.81
C ARG A 261 26.24 2.93 6.64
N SER A 262 25.52 2.92 5.52
CA SER A 262 26.05 2.44 4.24
C SER A 262 25.55 3.34 3.11
N ALA A 263 26.40 4.27 2.66
CA ALA A 263 26.15 5.02 1.43
C ALA A 263 26.75 4.22 0.27
N GLY A 264 25.90 3.71 -0.62
CA GLY A 264 26.30 3.24 -1.95
C GLY A 264 26.74 4.42 -2.82
N ALA A 265 27.87 5.06 -2.50
CA ALA A 265 28.54 6.03 -3.36
C ALA A 265 29.97 6.24 -2.83
N SER A 266 30.92 5.56 -3.49
CA SER A 266 32.34 5.92 -3.64
C SER A 266 32.91 7.04 -2.75
N SER A 267 33.77 6.68 -1.81
CA SER A 267 35.18 7.06 -1.94
C SER A 267 36.07 6.08 -1.18
N SER A 268 37.11 5.70 -1.90
CA SER A 268 38.19 4.76 -1.61
C SER A 268 38.97 5.06 -0.33
N SER A 269 39.27 3.98 0.40
CA SER A 269 40.52 3.71 1.13
C SER A 269 41.24 4.88 1.82
N THR A 270 41.36 4.81 3.14
CA THR A 270 42.67 4.78 3.79
C THR A 270 42.57 3.97 5.07
N SER A 271 43.26 2.83 5.06
CA SER A 271 43.50 1.94 6.19
C SER A 271 44.44 2.58 7.21
N SER A 272 44.18 2.37 8.51
CA SER A 272 45.22 2.03 9.49
C SER A 272 44.62 1.32 10.71
N PRO A 273 45.27 0.28 11.26
CA PRO A 273 44.68 -0.63 12.23
C PRO A 273 45.09 -0.25 13.65
N THR A 274 44.15 -0.02 14.57
CA THR A 274 44.46 -0.20 15.99
C THR A 274 43.23 -0.41 16.85
N THR A 275 43.36 -1.39 17.76
CA THR A 275 42.58 -1.63 18.99
C THR A 275 41.19 -2.25 18.84
N THR A 276 41.22 -3.58 18.96
CA THR A 276 40.17 -4.45 19.51
C THR A 276 39.58 -3.89 20.80
N SER A 277 38.40 -3.28 20.71
CA SER A 277 37.43 -3.31 21.81
C SER A 277 36.20 -4.06 21.30
N ARG A 278 35.80 -5.09 22.05
CA ARG A 278 34.68 -5.97 21.74
C ARG A 278 33.38 -5.22 22.07
N SER A 279 33.01 -4.25 21.25
CA SER A 279 31.67 -3.67 21.31
C SER A 279 30.69 -4.68 20.72
N SER A 280 29.71 -5.11 21.54
CA SER A 280 28.57 -5.89 21.08
C SER A 280 27.99 -5.23 19.81
N PRO A 281 27.67 -5.97 18.74
CA PRO A 281 27.08 -5.38 17.56
C PRO A 281 25.72 -4.81 17.98
N SER A 282 25.63 -3.48 18.03
CA SER A 282 24.35 -2.79 18.09
C SER A 282 23.76 -2.90 16.68
N SER A 283 23.06 -4.01 16.43
CA SER A 283 22.29 -4.20 15.20
C SER A 283 21.22 -3.11 15.10
N CYS A 284 20.93 -2.69 13.87
CA CYS A 284 19.94 -1.65 13.59
C CYS A 284 18.49 -2.06 13.87
N CYS A 285 18.26 -3.35 14.11
CA CYS A 285 16.98 -3.94 14.51
C CYS A 285 17.21 -4.96 15.63
#